data_AF-A0A1B8Y0W9-F1
#
_entry.id   AF-A0A1B8Y0W9-F1
#
_cell.length_a   1.000
_cell.length_b   1.000
_cell.length_c   1.000
_cell.angle_alpha   90.00
_cell.angle_beta   90.00
_cell.angle_gamma   90.00
#
_symmetry.space_group_name_H-M   'P 1'
#
loop_
_entity.id
_entity.type
_entity.pdbx_description
1 polymer ?
#
loop_
_entity_poly.entity_id
_entity_poly.type
_entity_poly.pdbx_seq_one_letter_code
_entity_poly.pdbx_strand_id
1 'polypeptide(L)'
;MASFVRQLNMYGFRKVVHIEQGGLVKPERDDTEFQHPYFIRGQEQLLENIKRKVNTLSATKSEEVKGRQDSVSKLLTDVQSMKGKQETIDCRLLSMKHENEALWREVASLRQKHNQQQKVVNK
;
A
#
# COMPACT_ATOMS: atom_id res chain seq x y z
N MET A 1 -25.75 4.61 -30.61
CA MET A 1 -24.86 4.03 -29.58
C MET A 1 -23.37 4.11 -29.93
N ALA A 2 -22.94 3.75 -31.15
CA ALA A 2 -21.52 3.70 -31.53
C ALA A 2 -20.74 5.02 -31.32
N SER A 3 -21.33 6.17 -31.66
CA SER A 3 -20.69 7.48 -31.46
C SER A 3 -20.47 7.83 -29.98
N PHE A 4 -21.41 7.46 -29.12
CA PHE A 4 -21.29 7.65 -27.67
C PHE A 4 -20.17 6.78 -27.07
N VAL A 5 -20.14 5.49 -27.45
CA VAL A 5 -19.07 4.57 -27.05
C VAL A 5 -17.69 5.05 -27.55
N ARG A 6 -17.63 5.63 -28.75
CA ARG A 6 -16.40 6.24 -29.26
C ARG A 6 -15.92 7.39 -28.37
N GLN A 7 -16.83 8.26 -27.92
CA GLN A 7 -16.49 9.34 -27.00
C GLN A 7 -15.96 8.77 -25.67
N LEU A 8 -16.67 7.82 -25.06
CA LEU A 8 -16.19 7.13 -23.85
C LEU A 8 -14.77 6.59 -24.00
N ASN A 9 -14.49 5.89 -25.11
CA ASN A 9 -13.16 5.36 -25.39
C ASN A 9 -12.08 6.46 -25.54
N MET A 10 -12.42 7.58 -26.18
CA MET A 10 -11.50 8.72 -26.32
C MET A 10 -11.18 9.38 -24.97
N TYR A 11 -12.10 9.34 -24.00
CA TYR A 11 -11.87 9.85 -22.65
C TYR A 11 -11.39 8.77 -21.68
N GLY A 12 -11.01 7.59 -22.19
CA GLY A 12 -10.36 6.55 -21.41
C GLY A 12 -11.28 5.62 -20.62
N PHE A 13 -12.60 5.75 -20.76
CA PHE A 13 -13.54 4.79 -20.17
C PHE A 13 -13.33 3.39 -20.77
N ARG A 14 -13.61 2.37 -19.96
CA ARG A 14 -13.45 0.95 -20.32
C ARG A 14 -14.76 0.22 -20.09
N LYS A 15 -15.15 -0.64 -21.03
CA LYS A 15 -16.31 -1.52 -20.87
C LYS A 15 -16.01 -2.53 -19.76
N VAL A 16 -16.90 -2.62 -18.78
CA VAL A 16 -16.84 -3.65 -17.74
C VAL A 16 -17.39 -4.95 -18.32
N VAL A 17 -16.63 -6.02 -18.16
CA VAL A 17 -17.06 -7.37 -18.56
C VAL A 17 -17.37 -8.14 -17.29
N HIS A 18 -18.65 -8.38 -17.03
CA HIS A 18 -19.09 -9.23 -15.94
C HIS A 18 -18.82 -10.68 -16.34
N ILE A 19 -17.84 -11.30 -15.69
CA ILE A 19 -17.56 -12.73 -15.84
C ILE A 19 -18.30 -13.43 -14.69
N GLU A 20 -19.53 -13.87 -14.94
CA GLU A 20 -20.19 -14.77 -14.00
C GLU A 20 -19.56 -16.18 -14.09
N GLN A 21 -19.49 -16.86 -12.96
CA GLN A 21 -18.81 -18.15 -12.78
C GLN A 21 -19.35 -19.19 -13.77
N GLY A 22 -18.54 -19.56 -14.77
CA GLY A 22 -18.75 -20.78 -15.58
C GLY A 22 -18.89 -20.59 -17.09
N GLY A 23 -18.93 -19.37 -17.63
CA GLY A 23 -18.97 -19.16 -19.08
C GLY A 23 -19.59 -17.84 -19.50
N LEU A 24 -19.59 -17.58 -20.81
CA LEU A 24 -20.17 -16.37 -21.41
C LEU A 24 -21.71 -16.47 -21.45
N VAL A 25 -22.35 -16.40 -20.29
CA VAL A 25 -23.82 -16.28 -20.22
C VAL A 25 -24.18 -14.87 -20.65
N LYS A 26 -25.00 -14.77 -21.70
CA LYS A 26 -25.52 -13.48 -22.20
C LYS A 26 -26.38 -12.89 -21.07
N PRO A 27 -26.03 -11.74 -20.48
CA PRO A 27 -26.92 -11.11 -19.50
C PRO A 27 -28.27 -10.87 -20.19
N GLU A 28 -29.36 -11.16 -19.48
CA GLU A 28 -30.75 -11.05 -19.98
C GLU A 28 -31.15 -9.60 -20.34
N ARG A 29 -30.26 -8.65 -20.05
CA ARG A 29 -30.37 -7.22 -20.30
C ARG A 29 -29.15 -6.73 -21.07
N ASP A 30 -29.36 -5.85 -22.03
CA ASP A 30 -28.29 -5.12 -22.75
C ASP A 30 -27.60 -4.08 -21.83
N ASP A 31 -27.26 -4.47 -20.60
CA ASP A 31 -26.63 -3.62 -19.60
C ASP A 31 -25.14 -3.45 -19.97
N THR A 32 -24.86 -2.38 -20.70
CA THR A 32 -23.50 -2.01 -21.07
C THR A 32 -22.93 -1.04 -20.05
N GLU A 33 -22.05 -1.54 -19.17
CA GLU A 33 -21.37 -0.72 -18.17
C GLU A 33 -20.00 -0.24 -18.64
N PHE A 34 -19.67 1.01 -18.26
CA PHE A 34 -18.36 1.61 -18.48
C PHE A 34 -17.83 2.23 -17.18
N GLN A 35 -16.55 2.06 -16.91
CA GLN A 35 -15.90 2.68 -15.76
C GLN A 35 -14.75 3.61 -16.15
N HIS A 36 -14.49 4.60 -15.29
CA HIS A 36 -13.28 5.43 -15.30
C HIS A 36 -12.89 5.78 -13.86
N PRO A 37 -11.62 5.68 -13.43
CA PRO A 37 -11.21 5.91 -12.04
C PRO A 37 -11.60 7.29 -11.48
N TYR A 38 -11.64 8.31 -12.33
CA TYR A 38 -11.98 9.69 -11.94
C TYR A 38 -13.45 10.08 -12.21
N PHE A 39 -14.29 9.13 -12.62
CA PHE A 39 -15.73 9.35 -12.81
C PHE A 39 -16.49 8.76 -11.62
N ILE A 40 -16.60 9.54 -10.55
CA ILE A 40 -17.20 9.12 -9.27
C ILE A 40 -18.39 10.01 -8.94
N ARG A 41 -19.51 9.40 -8.53
CA ARG A 41 -20.74 10.12 -8.15
C ARG A 41 -20.46 11.08 -6.98
N GLY A 42 -20.83 12.34 -7.14
CA GLY A 42 -20.65 13.38 -6.12
C GLY A 42 -19.24 13.98 -6.02
N GLN A 43 -18.33 13.64 -6.95
CA GLN A 43 -16.96 14.15 -6.98
C GLN A 43 -16.65 14.82 -8.33
N GLU A 44 -17.32 15.93 -8.60
CA GLU A 44 -17.20 16.65 -9.88
C GLU A 44 -15.78 17.17 -10.14
N GLN A 45 -15.04 17.55 -9.09
CA GLN A 45 -13.66 18.02 -9.20
C GLN A 45 -12.72 17.00 -9.86
N LEU A 46 -13.01 15.69 -9.77
CA LEU A 46 -12.20 14.67 -10.41
C LEU A 46 -12.39 14.62 -11.92
N LEU A 47 -13.48 15.17 -12.45
CA LEU A 47 -13.75 15.22 -13.89
C LEU A 47 -12.69 16.04 -14.63
N GLU A 48 -12.03 16.99 -13.97
CA GLU A 48 -10.91 17.74 -14.52
C GLU A 48 -9.74 16.83 -14.93
N ASN A 49 -9.58 15.68 -14.28
CA ASN A 49 -8.53 14.70 -14.59
C ASN A 49 -8.88 13.80 -15.78
N ILE A 50 -10.11 13.84 -16.30
CA ILE A 50 -10.54 13.05 -17.46
C ILE A 50 -10.24 13.83 -18.74
N LYS A 51 -9.04 13.63 -19.30
CA LYS A 51 -8.63 14.28 -20.54
C LYS A 51 -8.87 13.40 -21.77
N ARG A 52 -9.22 14.03 -22.89
CA ARG A 52 -9.35 13.34 -24.17
C ARG A 52 -7.98 12.83 -24.60
N LYS A 53 -7.89 11.54 -24.92
CA LYS A 53 -6.75 10.93 -25.59
C LYS A 53 -6.66 11.50 -26.99
N VAL A 54 -5.75 12.45 -27.18
CA VAL A 54 -5.42 12.98 -28.50
C VAL A 54 -4.45 11.99 -29.15
N ASN A 55 -4.73 11.56 -30.38
CA ASN A 55 -3.75 10.81 -31.19
C ASN A 55 -2.63 11.75 -31.67
N THR A 56 -1.99 12.48 -30.76
CA THR A 56 -0.70 13.13 -31.01
C THR A 56 0.36 12.09 -30.69
N LEU A 57 0.72 11.31 -31.69
CA LEU A 57 1.82 10.35 -31.65
C LEU A 57 3.15 11.10 -31.43
N SER A 58 3.49 11.47 -30.19
CA SER A 58 4.89 11.63 -29.69
C SER A 58 5.03 12.45 -28.40
N ALA A 59 4.24 13.51 -28.17
CA ALA A 59 4.59 14.49 -27.14
C ALA A 59 4.13 14.12 -25.71
N THR A 60 2.92 13.59 -25.52
CA THR A 60 2.33 13.36 -24.19
C THR A 60 2.79 12.09 -23.50
N LYS A 61 3.30 11.09 -24.23
CA LYS A 61 3.86 9.87 -23.63
C LYS A 61 5.12 10.16 -22.80
N SER A 62 5.93 11.15 -23.19
CA SER A 62 7.17 11.49 -22.51
C SER A 62 6.93 12.12 -21.13
N GLU A 63 5.90 12.95 -20.99
CA GLU A 63 5.53 13.61 -19.72
C GLU A 63 4.96 12.60 -18.70
N GLU A 64 4.04 11.72 -19.11
CA GLU A 64 3.50 10.67 -18.20
C GLU A 64 4.57 9.64 -17.80
N VAL A 65 5.45 9.25 -18.72
CA VAL A 65 6.56 8.32 -18.41
C VAL A 65 7.57 8.98 -17.46
N LYS A 66 7.87 10.26 -17.64
CA LYS A 66 8.77 11.02 -16.77
C LYS A 66 8.18 11.20 -15.37
N GLY A 67 6.91 11.58 -15.26
CA GLY A 67 6.21 11.67 -13.97
C GLY A 67 6.13 10.32 -13.24
N ARG A 68 5.97 9.21 -13.97
CA ARG A 68 5.99 7.86 -13.40
C ARG A 68 7.40 7.44 -12.96
N GLN A 69 8.43 7.79 -13.73
CA GLN A 69 9.83 7.51 -13.37
C GLN A 69 10.26 8.28 -12.12
N ASP A 70 9.87 9.56 -11.99
CA ASP A 70 10.14 10.37 -10.80
C ASP A 70 9.42 9.81 -9.57
N SER A 71 8.19 9.31 -9.73
CA SER A 71 7.43 8.67 -8.65
C SER A 71 8.10 7.37 -8.19
N VAL A 72 8.58 6.53 -9.12
CA VAL A 72 9.30 5.29 -8.79
C VAL A 72 10.64 5.58 -8.10
N SER A 73 11.36 6.62 -8.53
CA SER A 73 12.61 7.05 -7.91
C SER A 73 12.40 7.51 -6.45
N LYS A 74 11.33 8.27 -6.19
CA LYS A 74 10.93 8.66 -4.83
C LYS A 74 10.61 7.44 -3.97
N LEU A 75 9.79 6.52 -4.48
CA LEU A 75 9.46 5.28 -3.76
C LEU A 75 10.69 4.42 -3.45
N LEU A 76 11.64 4.30 -4.39
CA LEU A 76 12.90 3.60 -4.16
C LEU A 76 13.72 4.26 -3.04
N THR A 77 13.78 5.59 -3.02
CA THR A 77 14.46 6.36 -1.97
C THR A 77 13.81 6.14 -0.61
N ASP A 78 12.47 6.18 -0.55
CA ASP A 78 11.71 5.95 0.68
C ASP A 78 11.91 4.53 1.22
N VAL A 79 11.87 3.52 0.34
CA VAL A 79 12.13 2.12 0.70
C VAL A 79 13.55 1.94 1.25
N GLN A 80 14.55 2.60 0.65
CA GLN A 80 15.92 2.52 1.12
C GLN A 80 16.11 3.21 2.49
N SER A 81 15.44 4.35 2.71
CA SER A 81 15.40 5.01 4.02
C SER A 81 14.73 4.13 5.09
N MET A 82 13.61 3.49 4.73
CA MET A 82 12.90 2.55 5.60
C MET A 82 13.78 1.36 5.99
N LYS A 83 14.55 0.80 5.04
CA LYS A 83 15.45 -0.31 5.31
C LYS A 83 16.50 0.06 6.37
N GLY A 84 17.15 1.22 6.25
CA GLY A 84 18.13 1.67 7.26
C GLY A 84 17.53 1.91 8.64
N LYS A 85 16.29 2.42 8.70
CA LYS A 85 15.53 2.55 9.96
C LYS A 85 15.21 1.19 10.56
N GLN A 86 14.83 0.22 9.74
CA GLN A 86 14.54 -1.15 10.18
C GLN A 86 15.77 -1.79 10.83
N GLU A 87 16.95 -1.70 10.19
CA GLU A 87 18.20 -2.22 10.73
C GLU A 87 18.54 -1.58 12.10
N THR A 88 18.29 -0.28 12.24
CA THR A 88 18.50 0.43 13.51
C THR A 88 17.55 -0.07 14.62
N ILE A 89 16.28 -0.28 14.27
CA ILE A 89 15.26 -0.81 15.20
C ILE A 89 15.63 -2.23 15.63
N ASP A 90 16.02 -3.09 14.69
CA ASP A 90 16.38 -4.48 14.97
C ASP A 90 17.59 -4.54 15.92
N CYS A 91 18.63 -3.72 15.69
CA CYS A 91 19.77 -3.58 16.60
C CYS A 91 19.34 -3.14 18.01
N ARG A 92 18.46 -2.13 18.12
CA ARG A 92 17.97 -1.64 19.42
C ARG A 92 17.13 -2.68 20.15
N LEU A 93 16.32 -3.43 19.43
CA LEU A 93 15.46 -4.49 19.97
C LEU A 93 16.31 -5.66 20.49
N LEU A 94 17.37 -6.03 19.78
CA LEU A 94 18.35 -7.02 20.25
C LEU A 94 19.07 -6.57 21.53
N SER A 95 19.51 -5.31 21.61
CA SER A 95 20.12 -4.76 22.83
C SER A 95 19.15 -4.81 24.01
N MET A 96 17.91 -4.33 23.80
CA MET A 96 16.88 -4.33 24.82
C MET A 96 16.52 -5.74 25.30
N LYS A 97 16.54 -6.74 24.40
CA LYS A 97 16.37 -8.15 24.78
C LYS A 97 17.49 -8.63 25.72
N HIS A 98 18.75 -8.32 25.40
CA HIS A 98 19.89 -8.72 26.24
C HIS A 98 19.84 -8.04 27.62
N GLU A 99 19.49 -6.76 27.67
CA GLU A 99 19.30 -6.02 28.92
C GLU A 99 18.19 -6.64 29.76
N ASN A 100 17.06 -7.00 29.13
CA ASN A 100 15.96 -7.66 29.82
C ASN A 100 16.38 -9.02 30.40
N GLU A 101 17.11 -9.84 29.63
CA GLU A 101 17.67 -11.12 30.12
C GLU A 101 18.67 -10.93 31.28
N ALA A 102 19.47 -9.87 31.28
CA ALA A 102 20.34 -9.53 32.39
C ALA A 102 19.54 -9.15 33.65
N LEU A 103 18.54 -8.30 33.51
CA LEU A 103 17.64 -7.90 34.60
C LEU A 103 16.92 -9.10 35.21
N TRP A 104 16.44 -10.04 34.37
CA TRP A 104 15.81 -11.27 34.85
C TRP A 104 16.75 -12.11 35.72
N ARG A 105 18.04 -12.22 35.31
CA ARG A 105 19.05 -12.93 36.11
C ARG A 105 19.35 -12.23 37.43
N GLU A 106 19.44 -10.90 37.43
CA GLU A 106 19.64 -10.12 38.65
C GLU A 106 18.47 -10.27 39.62
N VAL A 107 17.23 -10.16 39.13
CA VAL A 107 16.02 -10.36 39.93
C VAL A 107 15.97 -11.76 40.53
N ALA A 108 16.30 -12.79 39.77
CA ALA A 108 16.38 -14.16 40.28
C ALA A 108 17.43 -14.30 41.40
N SER A 109 18.62 -13.73 41.21
CA SER A 109 19.70 -13.73 42.20
C SER A 109 19.31 -12.98 43.49
N LEU A 110 18.68 -11.80 43.35
CA LEU A 110 18.19 -11.01 44.48
C LEU A 110 17.11 -11.76 45.27
N ARG A 111 16.17 -12.42 44.58
CA ARG A 111 15.14 -13.26 45.23
C ARG A 111 15.75 -14.41 46.01
N GLN A 112 16.76 -15.08 45.46
CA GLN A 112 17.48 -16.16 46.15
C GLN A 112 18.18 -15.64 47.41
N LYS A 113 18.94 -14.53 47.31
CA LYS A 113 19.61 -13.90 48.44
C LYS A 113 18.61 -13.48 49.53
N HIS A 114 17.49 -12.87 49.15
CA HIS A 114 16.45 -12.45 50.07
C HIS A 114 15.83 -13.65 50.83
N ASN A 115 15.52 -14.74 50.13
CA ASN A 115 15.00 -15.95 50.76
C ASN A 115 15.99 -16.56 51.77
N GLN A 116 17.29 -16.55 51.41
CA GLN A 116 18.34 -17.03 52.29
C GLN A 116 18.47 -16.18 53.56
N GLN A 117 18.41 -14.85 53.43
CA GLN A 117 18.42 -13.93 54.57
C GLN A 117 17.21 -14.15 55.49
N GLN A 118 16.00 -14.29 54.94
CA GLN A 118 14.81 -14.57 55.76
C GLN A 118 14.93 -15.86 56.57
N LYS A 119 15.53 -16.92 56.01
CA LYS A 119 15.78 -18.18 56.74
C LYS A 119 16.76 -18.03 57.91
N VAL A 120 17.70 -17.09 57.82
CA VAL A 120 18.67 -16.80 58.88
C VAL A 120 18.05 -15.92 59.97
N VAL A 121 17.22 -14.94 59.59
CA VAL A 121 16.56 -14.02 60.54
C VAL A 121 15.43 -14.71 61.32
N ASN A 122 14.71 -15.65 60.70
CA ASN A 122 13.61 -16.38 61.33
C ASN A 122 14.06 -17.64 62.12
N LYS A 123 15.35 -17.74 62.44
CA LYS A 123 15.95 -18.81 63.25
C LYS A 123 16.30 -18.27 64.63
#